data_AF-A0A1V1P6X7-F1
#
_entry.id   AF-A0A1V1P6X7-F1
#
_cell.length_a   1.000
_cell.length_b   1.000
_cell.length_c   1.000
_cell.angle_alpha   90.00
_cell.angle_beta   90.00
_cell.angle_gamma   90.00
#
_symmetry.space_group_name_H-M   'P 1'
#
loop_
_entity.id
_entity.type
_entity.pdbx_description
1 polymer ?
#
loop_
_entity_poly.entity_id
_entity_poly.type
_entity_poly.pdbx_seq_one_letter_code
_entity_poly.pdbx_strand_id
1 'polypeptide(L)'
;MDHPNKNQPKSDMMNKKLIQLIQANEDWLMEKILHYAIEREYSKYTSTLKEAWRLSISGLSRSFVSGLETGRTDFELHPDENYSKDPIARFGINEAILHRERGIDIGMFLGFFKYYRQCYIELIDANVNGSEHATYSRWIHLFFDRVEIGLCSEWINTKEKKLFKELQDANRKMTNEKNKYLTIFESLAQPVLLLTPQLYIDNMNHAASILLDKTSVSGSKYYAIDLSKNEMTDNHPLKDKHVKEMFPWLYPVIIEFHSEKRYQQSIEKQSIWIMKIVHFKYICLK
;
A
#
# COMPACT_ATOMS: atom_id res chain seq x y z
N MET A 1 -4.18 -45.30 24.52
CA MET A 1 -3.73 -45.97 23.28
C MET A 1 -4.41 -45.24 22.14
N ASP A 2 -3.74 -44.22 21.62
CA ASP A 2 -4.23 -43.48 20.45
C ASP A 2 -4.04 -44.35 19.21
N HIS A 3 -5.15 -44.83 18.66
CA HIS A 3 -5.13 -45.46 17.35
C HIS A 3 -4.80 -44.38 16.31
N PRO A 4 -3.73 -44.53 15.50
CA PRO A 4 -3.50 -43.62 14.39
C PRO A 4 -4.69 -43.71 13.42
N ASN A 5 -5.34 -42.56 13.20
CA ASN A 5 -6.50 -42.45 12.34
C ASN A 5 -6.11 -42.84 10.91
N LYS A 6 -6.73 -43.87 10.33
CA LYS A 6 -6.44 -44.39 8.98
C LYS A 6 -6.60 -43.34 7.87
N ASN A 7 -7.23 -42.20 8.15
CA ASN A 7 -7.43 -41.10 7.20
C ASN A 7 -6.33 -40.02 7.23
N GLN A 8 -5.44 -40.02 8.21
CA GLN A 8 -4.36 -39.04 8.37
C GLN A 8 -3.44 -38.91 7.13
N PRO A 9 -2.95 -40.02 6.52
CA PRO A 9 -1.95 -39.94 5.45
C PRO A 9 -2.51 -39.31 4.16
N LYS A 10 -3.81 -39.52 3.90
CA LYS A 10 -4.50 -38.96 2.73
C LYS A 10 -4.76 -37.47 2.89
N SER A 11 -5.12 -37.04 4.10
CA SER A 11 -5.29 -35.63 4.45
C SER A 11 -3.97 -34.86 4.32
N ASP A 12 -2.87 -35.43 4.81
CA ASP A 12 -1.56 -34.78 4.75
C ASP A 12 -1.06 -34.59 3.30
N MET A 13 -1.35 -35.56 2.43
CA MET A 13 -0.97 -35.48 1.02
C MET A 13 -1.81 -34.44 0.26
N MET A 14 -3.12 -34.34 0.55
CA MET A 14 -3.98 -33.28 0.00
C MET A 14 -3.54 -31.89 0.47
N ASN A 15 -3.24 -31.73 1.77
CA ASN A 15 -2.74 -30.47 2.32
C ASN A 15 -1.47 -30.01 1.59
N LYS A 16 -0.48 -30.90 1.44
CA LYS A 16 0.77 -30.58 0.74
C LYS A 16 0.52 -30.17 -0.71
N LYS A 17 -0.38 -30.86 -1.43
CA LYS A 17 -0.69 -30.55 -2.82
C LYS A 17 -1.31 -29.16 -2.97
N LEU A 18 -2.27 -28.81 -2.10
CA LEU A 18 -2.88 -27.48 -2.13
C LEU A 18 -1.91 -26.37 -1.73
N ILE A 19 -1.08 -26.60 -0.70
CA ILE A 19 -0.03 -25.66 -0.29
C ILE A 19 0.91 -25.35 -1.45
N GLN A 20 1.40 -26.40 -2.13
CA GLN A 20 2.28 -26.25 -3.30
C GLN A 20 1.59 -25.49 -4.43
N LEU A 21 0.32 -25.79 -4.71
CA LEU A 21 -0.46 -25.09 -5.73
C LEU A 21 -0.52 -23.58 -5.45
N ILE A 22 -0.85 -23.18 -4.22
CA ILE A 22 -0.96 -21.77 -3.85
C ILE A 22 0.41 -21.07 -3.92
N GLN A 23 1.44 -21.68 -3.33
CA GLN A 23 2.78 -21.08 -3.29
C GLN A 23 3.40 -20.92 -4.68
N ALA A 24 3.19 -21.88 -5.58
CA ALA A 24 3.69 -21.81 -6.95
C ALA A 24 2.96 -20.75 -7.81
N ASN A 25 1.82 -20.22 -7.34
CA ASN A 25 0.97 -19.30 -8.09
C ASN A 25 0.75 -17.94 -7.38
N GLU A 26 1.60 -17.56 -6.41
CA GLU A 26 1.47 -16.26 -5.72
C GLU A 26 1.59 -15.07 -6.69
N ASP A 27 2.46 -15.15 -7.71
CA ASP A 27 2.58 -14.10 -8.73
C ASP A 27 1.31 -13.99 -9.56
N TRP A 28 0.70 -15.12 -9.95
CA TRP A 28 -0.57 -15.12 -10.67
C TRP A 28 -1.70 -14.52 -9.83
N LEU A 29 -1.79 -14.89 -8.54
CA LEU A 29 -2.75 -14.33 -7.59
C LEU A 29 -2.56 -12.81 -7.43
N MET A 30 -1.32 -12.36 -7.34
CA MET A 30 -0.97 -10.93 -7.23
C MET A 30 -1.37 -10.13 -8.47
N GLU A 31 -1.14 -10.67 -9.67
CA GLU A 31 -1.57 -10.01 -10.92
C GLU A 31 -3.10 -9.99 -11.04
N LYS A 32 -3.77 -11.06 -10.61
CA LYS A 32 -5.23 -11.12 -10.60
C LYS A 32 -5.88 -10.12 -9.65
N ILE A 33 -5.38 -9.99 -8.42
CA ILE A 33 -5.96 -9.01 -7.48
C ILE A 33 -5.67 -7.57 -7.92
N LEU A 34 -4.51 -7.30 -8.52
CA LEU A 34 -4.20 -6.00 -9.09
C LEU A 34 -5.16 -5.67 -10.25
N HIS A 35 -5.48 -6.65 -11.09
CA HIS A 35 -6.47 -6.47 -12.15
C HIS A 35 -7.84 -6.07 -11.58
N TYR A 36 -8.34 -6.77 -10.56
CA TYR A 36 -9.58 -6.37 -9.88
C TYR A 36 -9.49 -4.98 -9.25
N ALA A 37 -8.35 -4.63 -8.66
CA ALA A 37 -8.15 -3.32 -8.05
C ALA A 37 -8.28 -2.18 -9.07
N ILE A 38 -7.79 -2.38 -10.29
CA ILE A 38 -7.88 -1.42 -11.38
C ILE A 38 -9.31 -1.38 -11.93
N GLU A 39 -9.86 -2.54 -12.30
CA GLU A 39 -11.19 -2.66 -12.91
C GLU A 39 -12.30 -2.10 -12.02
N ARG A 40 -12.19 -2.29 -10.70
CA ARG A 40 -13.17 -1.89 -9.69
C ARG A 40 -12.80 -0.62 -8.94
N GLU A 41 -11.80 0.10 -9.43
CA GLU A 41 -11.35 1.40 -8.92
C GLU A 41 -10.80 1.41 -7.47
N TYR A 42 -10.53 0.26 -6.85
CA TYR A 42 -9.83 0.18 -5.55
C TYR A 42 -8.38 0.67 -5.63
N SER A 43 -7.80 0.74 -6.82
CA SER A 43 -6.47 1.34 -7.08
C SER A 43 -6.36 2.81 -6.66
N LYS A 44 -7.49 3.53 -6.51
CA LYS A 44 -7.52 4.90 -5.98
C LYS A 44 -7.10 5.00 -4.51
N TYR A 45 -7.23 3.91 -3.75
CA TYR A 45 -7.07 3.87 -2.29
C TYR A 45 -5.98 2.89 -1.83
N THR A 46 -5.27 2.27 -2.77
CA THR A 46 -4.28 1.22 -2.51
C THR A 46 -2.93 1.59 -3.12
N SER A 47 -1.88 0.82 -2.77
CA SER A 47 -0.53 1.10 -3.27
C SER A 47 -0.44 0.90 -4.78
N THR A 48 0.27 1.81 -5.45
CA THR A 48 0.62 1.66 -6.87
C THR A 48 1.87 0.77 -7.08
N LEU A 49 2.53 0.34 -6.00
CA LEU A 49 3.76 -0.45 -6.07
C LEU A 49 3.46 -1.95 -6.09
N LYS A 50 3.89 -2.66 -7.15
CA LYS A 50 3.73 -4.13 -7.31
C LYS A 50 4.18 -4.92 -6.07
N GLU A 51 5.25 -4.49 -5.41
CA GLU A 51 5.80 -5.17 -4.24
C GLU A 51 4.84 -5.16 -3.03
N ALA A 52 4.02 -4.12 -2.86
CA ALA A 52 3.03 -4.08 -1.79
C ALA A 52 1.95 -5.17 -1.99
N TRP A 53 1.57 -5.44 -3.24
CA TRP A 53 0.62 -6.49 -3.61
C TRP A 53 1.21 -7.89 -3.38
N ARG A 54 2.48 -8.08 -3.73
CA ARG A 54 3.21 -9.34 -3.49
C ARG A 54 3.27 -9.68 -1.99
N LEU A 55 3.57 -8.69 -1.14
CA LEU A 55 3.58 -8.85 0.31
C LEU A 55 2.20 -9.21 0.88
N SER A 56 1.13 -8.62 0.32
CA SER A 56 -0.25 -8.94 0.71
C SER A 56 -0.60 -10.40 0.43
N ILE A 57 -0.40 -10.86 -0.82
CA ILE A 57 -0.66 -12.26 -1.22
C ILE A 57 0.18 -13.23 -0.40
N SER A 58 1.49 -12.97 -0.26
CA SER A 58 2.37 -13.83 0.53
C SER A 58 1.98 -13.88 2.02
N GLY A 59 1.48 -12.78 2.58
CA GLY A 59 0.94 -12.74 3.94
C GLY A 59 -0.31 -13.62 4.11
N LEU A 60 -1.23 -13.54 3.14
CA LEU A 60 -2.48 -14.31 3.15
C LEU A 60 -2.22 -15.81 2.92
N SER A 61 -1.40 -16.14 1.91
CA SER A 61 -0.97 -17.52 1.62
C SER A 61 -0.26 -18.16 2.81
N ARG A 62 0.67 -17.46 3.48
CA ARG A 62 1.32 -17.98 4.70
C ARG A 62 0.32 -18.27 5.83
N SER A 63 -0.73 -17.46 5.96
CA SER A 63 -1.77 -17.66 6.98
C SER A 63 -2.63 -18.88 6.67
N PHE A 64 -2.94 -19.12 5.39
CA PHE A 64 -3.59 -20.34 4.93
C PHE A 64 -2.74 -21.58 5.22
N VAL A 65 -1.46 -21.55 4.84
CA VAL A 65 -0.50 -22.65 5.07
C VAL A 65 -0.39 -22.97 6.55
N SER A 66 -0.21 -21.94 7.39
CA SER A 66 -0.14 -22.10 8.84
C SER A 66 -1.39 -22.81 9.38
N GLY A 67 -2.57 -22.50 8.86
CA GLY A 67 -3.81 -23.17 9.24
C GLY A 67 -3.81 -24.66 8.94
N LEU A 68 -3.39 -25.07 7.75
CA LEU A 68 -3.26 -26.48 7.39
C LEU A 68 -2.18 -27.21 8.19
N GLU A 69 -1.10 -26.53 8.58
CA GLU A 69 -0.01 -27.10 9.38
C GLU A 69 -0.37 -27.32 10.85
N THR A 70 -1.40 -26.64 11.38
CA THR A 70 -1.89 -26.87 12.76
C THR A 70 -2.59 -28.22 12.95
N GLY A 71 -2.71 -29.04 11.89
CA GLY A 71 -3.40 -30.33 11.93
C GLY A 71 -4.93 -30.21 11.88
N ARG A 72 -5.46 -29.00 11.68
CA ARG A 72 -6.89 -28.76 11.44
C ARG A 72 -7.23 -29.17 10.01
N THR A 73 -8.14 -30.11 9.84
CA THR A 73 -8.40 -30.76 8.55
C THR A 73 -9.57 -30.18 7.76
N ASP A 74 -10.36 -29.28 8.34
CA ASP A 74 -11.65 -28.88 7.74
C ASP A 74 -12.03 -27.40 7.89
N PHE A 75 -11.23 -26.57 8.57
CA PHE A 75 -11.51 -25.13 8.79
C PHE A 75 -12.93 -24.83 9.32
N GLU A 76 -13.68 -25.81 9.83
CA GLU A 76 -15.10 -25.66 10.20
C GLU A 76 -15.33 -24.58 11.24
N LEU A 77 -16.38 -23.79 11.09
CA LEU A 77 -16.73 -22.76 12.05
C LEU A 77 -17.52 -23.36 13.22
N HIS A 78 -17.11 -23.05 14.45
CA HIS A 78 -17.83 -23.43 15.66
C HIS A 78 -18.25 -22.19 16.47
N PRO A 79 -19.43 -22.23 17.14
CA PRO A 79 -19.97 -21.08 17.86
C PRO A 79 -19.14 -20.67 19.08
N ASP A 80 -18.49 -21.62 19.73
CA ASP A 80 -17.72 -21.38 20.97
C ASP A 80 -16.25 -21.00 20.69
N GLU A 81 -15.87 -20.87 19.42
CA GLU A 81 -14.50 -20.52 19.05
C GLU A 81 -14.21 -19.04 19.25
N ASN A 82 -13.04 -18.76 19.81
CA ASN A 82 -12.54 -17.40 19.93
C ASN A 82 -11.69 -17.02 18.71
N TYR A 83 -12.35 -16.49 17.68
CA TYR A 83 -11.70 -16.07 16.44
C TYR A 83 -10.71 -14.91 16.62
N SER A 84 -10.79 -14.13 17.70
CA SER A 84 -9.79 -13.10 18.02
C SER A 84 -8.43 -13.68 18.44
N LYS A 85 -8.38 -14.99 18.74
CA LYS A 85 -7.17 -15.73 19.08
C LYS A 85 -6.86 -16.84 18.08
N ASP A 86 -7.64 -16.95 17.01
CA ASP A 86 -7.45 -17.96 15.98
C ASP A 86 -6.19 -17.64 15.17
N PRO A 87 -5.16 -18.52 15.19
CA PRO A 87 -3.94 -18.32 14.41
C PRO A 87 -4.20 -18.13 12.91
N ILE A 88 -5.27 -18.74 12.39
CA ILE A 88 -5.69 -18.65 10.98
C ILE A 88 -6.25 -17.25 10.69
N ALA A 89 -7.00 -16.69 11.63
CA ALA A 89 -7.61 -15.37 11.51
C ALA A 89 -6.64 -14.22 11.81
N ARG A 90 -5.41 -14.51 12.26
CA ARG A 90 -4.39 -13.52 12.62
C ARG A 90 -4.08 -12.53 11.50
N PHE A 91 -4.13 -12.96 10.24
CA PHE A 91 -4.01 -12.05 9.11
C PHE A 91 -5.12 -10.99 9.13
N GLY A 92 -6.37 -11.40 9.25
CA GLY A 92 -7.53 -10.51 9.28
C GLY A 92 -7.49 -9.55 10.48
N ILE A 93 -7.04 -10.03 11.64
CA ILE A 93 -6.84 -9.21 12.85
C ILE A 93 -5.78 -8.12 12.60
N ASN A 94 -4.63 -8.49 12.03
CA ASN A 94 -3.58 -7.52 11.74
C ASN A 94 -4.02 -6.50 10.69
N GLU A 95 -4.70 -6.95 9.63
CA GLU A 95 -5.23 -6.05 8.60
C GLU A 95 -6.30 -5.12 9.17
N ALA A 96 -7.14 -5.57 10.11
CA ALA A 96 -8.09 -4.71 10.83
C ALA A 96 -7.37 -3.54 11.52
N ILE A 97 -6.28 -3.81 12.22
CA ILE A 97 -5.49 -2.78 12.92
C ILE A 97 -4.86 -1.83 11.89
N LEU A 98 -4.16 -2.36 10.89
CA LEU A 98 -3.46 -1.56 9.88
C LEU A 98 -4.40 -0.66 9.06
N HIS A 99 -5.56 -1.17 8.68
CA HIS A 99 -6.54 -0.40 7.91
C HIS A 99 -7.23 0.66 8.76
N ARG A 100 -7.49 0.38 10.04
CA ARG A 100 -8.01 1.38 10.99
C ARG A 100 -7.02 2.51 11.22
N GLU A 101 -5.73 2.19 11.40
CA GLU A 101 -4.66 3.19 11.54
C GLU A 101 -4.54 4.10 10.31
N ARG A 102 -4.95 3.62 9.13
CA ARG A 102 -4.96 4.39 7.87
C ARG A 102 -6.28 5.13 7.62
N GLY A 103 -7.26 5.00 8.51
CA GLY A 103 -8.58 5.58 8.32
C GLY A 103 -9.38 4.96 7.17
N ILE A 104 -9.06 3.73 6.78
CA ILE A 104 -9.78 3.02 5.72
C ILE A 104 -11.08 2.45 6.30
N ASP A 105 -12.19 2.67 5.59
CA ASP A 105 -13.48 2.11 5.97
C ASP A 105 -13.47 0.57 5.90
N ILE A 106 -14.04 -0.08 6.92
CA ILE A 106 -14.11 -1.55 6.97
C ILE A 106 -14.95 -2.13 5.83
N GLY A 107 -16.03 -1.45 5.42
CA GLY A 107 -16.86 -1.86 4.29
C GLY A 107 -16.08 -1.83 2.99
N MET A 108 -15.27 -0.79 2.77
CA MET A 108 -14.34 -0.70 1.64
C MET A 108 -13.35 -1.88 1.64
N PHE A 109 -12.69 -2.14 2.77
CA PHE A 109 -11.72 -3.25 2.85
C PHE A 109 -12.39 -4.61 2.63
N LEU A 110 -13.52 -4.89 3.30
CA LEU A 110 -14.24 -6.16 3.15
C LEU A 110 -14.75 -6.36 1.72
N GLY A 111 -15.23 -5.29 1.07
CA GLY A 111 -15.62 -5.32 -0.33
C GLY A 111 -14.46 -5.74 -1.23
N PHE A 112 -13.27 -5.20 -0.99
CA PHE A 112 -12.08 -5.59 -1.75
C PHE A 112 -11.60 -7.01 -1.40
N PHE A 113 -11.70 -7.40 -0.13
CA PHE A 113 -11.32 -8.72 0.35
C PHE A 113 -12.11 -9.86 -0.31
N LYS A 114 -13.34 -9.60 -0.78
CA LYS A 114 -14.09 -10.55 -1.62
C LYS A 114 -13.38 -10.89 -2.93
N TYR A 115 -12.67 -9.94 -3.52
CA TYR A 115 -11.88 -10.21 -4.74
C TYR A 115 -10.64 -11.03 -4.43
N TYR A 116 -10.03 -10.90 -3.24
CA TYR A 116 -8.98 -11.83 -2.82
C TYR A 116 -9.53 -13.26 -2.78
N ARG A 117 -10.68 -13.48 -2.11
CA ARG A 117 -11.34 -14.80 -2.09
C ARG A 117 -11.58 -15.32 -3.50
N GLN A 118 -12.14 -14.47 -4.38
CA GLN A 118 -12.41 -14.83 -5.77
C GLN A 118 -11.15 -15.26 -6.52
N CYS A 119 -10.02 -14.58 -6.35
CA CYS A 119 -8.75 -14.96 -6.97
C CYS A 119 -8.32 -16.37 -6.58
N TYR A 120 -8.45 -16.74 -5.30
CA TYR A 120 -8.07 -18.08 -4.83
C TYR A 120 -9.03 -19.15 -5.36
N ILE A 121 -10.33 -18.86 -5.44
CA ILE A 121 -11.30 -19.79 -6.04
C ILE A 121 -11.01 -19.99 -7.53
N GLU A 122 -10.73 -18.92 -8.28
CA GLU A 122 -10.35 -19.01 -9.70
C GLU A 122 -9.05 -19.82 -9.91
N LEU A 123 -8.10 -19.72 -8.97
CA LEU A 123 -6.91 -20.56 -8.99
C LEU A 123 -7.26 -22.06 -8.89
N ILE A 124 -8.18 -22.42 -8.00
CA ILE A 124 -8.64 -23.81 -7.85
C ILE A 124 -9.39 -24.26 -9.11
N ASP A 125 -10.31 -23.44 -9.62
CA ASP A 125 -11.10 -23.74 -10.82
C ASP A 125 -10.21 -23.97 -12.05
N ALA A 126 -9.11 -23.22 -12.17
CA ALA A 126 -8.20 -23.34 -13.30
C ALA A 126 -7.26 -24.57 -13.22
N ASN A 127 -6.96 -25.09 -12.02
CA ASN A 127 -5.87 -26.06 -11.82
C ASN A 127 -6.30 -27.41 -11.23
N VAL A 128 -7.52 -27.51 -10.70
CA VAL A 128 -7.96 -28.68 -9.93
C VAL A 128 -9.24 -29.24 -10.52
N ASN A 129 -9.25 -30.54 -10.79
CA ASN A 129 -10.40 -31.24 -11.37
C ASN A 129 -10.76 -32.46 -10.50
N GLY A 130 -12.00 -32.94 -10.65
CA GLY A 130 -12.47 -34.15 -9.96
C GLY A 130 -12.79 -33.93 -8.48
N SER A 131 -12.64 -34.98 -7.67
CA SER A 131 -13.09 -34.98 -6.27
C SER A 131 -12.31 -34.05 -5.33
N GLU A 132 -11.10 -33.66 -5.70
CA GLU A 132 -10.28 -32.70 -4.92
C GLU A 132 -10.80 -31.27 -5.04
N HIS A 133 -11.38 -30.90 -6.18
CA HIS A 133 -11.85 -29.53 -6.46
C HIS A 133 -12.84 -29.06 -5.40
N ALA A 134 -13.90 -29.83 -5.17
CA ALA A 134 -14.93 -29.48 -4.18
C ALA A 134 -14.34 -29.35 -2.76
N THR A 135 -13.33 -30.15 -2.43
CA THR A 135 -12.67 -30.10 -1.12
C THR A 135 -11.83 -28.84 -0.97
N TYR A 136 -10.99 -28.53 -1.96
CA TYR A 136 -10.13 -27.34 -1.92
C TYR A 136 -10.92 -26.04 -1.97
N SER A 137 -11.94 -25.94 -2.85
CA SER A 137 -12.80 -24.76 -2.90
C SER A 137 -13.49 -24.51 -1.56
N ARG A 138 -13.97 -25.57 -0.90
CA ARG A 138 -14.56 -25.49 0.43
C ARG A 138 -13.57 -25.00 1.49
N TRP A 139 -12.34 -25.52 1.49
CA TRP A 139 -11.29 -25.06 2.40
C TRP A 139 -10.92 -23.59 2.19
N ILE A 140 -10.83 -23.14 0.94
CA ILE A 140 -10.61 -21.73 0.62
C ILE A 140 -11.76 -20.87 1.17
N HIS A 141 -13.01 -21.24 0.93
CA HIS A 141 -14.16 -20.50 1.47
C HIS A 141 -14.10 -20.37 3.00
N LEU A 142 -13.94 -21.51 3.71
CA LEU A 142 -13.92 -21.52 5.17
C LEU A 142 -12.70 -20.78 5.75
N PHE A 143 -11.55 -20.86 5.09
CA PHE A 143 -10.39 -20.04 5.46
C PHE A 143 -10.71 -18.55 5.40
N PHE A 144 -11.25 -18.07 4.28
CA PHE A 144 -11.59 -16.66 4.14
C PHE A 144 -12.69 -16.24 5.12
N ASP A 145 -13.66 -17.10 5.41
CA ASP A 145 -14.70 -16.84 6.40
C ASP A 145 -14.09 -16.67 7.82
N ARG A 146 -13.14 -17.53 8.21
CA ARG A 146 -12.41 -17.38 9.48
C ARG A 146 -11.65 -16.08 9.56
N VAL A 147 -10.94 -15.72 8.50
CA VAL A 147 -10.19 -14.45 8.42
C VAL A 147 -11.12 -13.25 8.55
N GLU A 148 -12.27 -13.28 7.87
CA GLU A 148 -13.29 -12.22 7.97
C GLU A 148 -13.90 -12.12 9.36
N ILE A 149 -14.21 -13.25 10.01
CA ILE A 149 -14.75 -13.24 11.37
C ILE A 149 -13.73 -12.66 12.35
N GLY A 150 -12.45 -13.04 12.26
CA GLY A 150 -11.40 -12.48 13.11
C GLY A 150 -11.21 -10.99 12.88
N LEU A 151 -11.24 -10.54 11.62
CA LEU A 151 -11.20 -9.12 11.28
C LEU A 151 -12.37 -8.35 11.90
N CYS A 152 -13.61 -8.79 11.67
CA CYS A 152 -14.80 -8.13 12.22
C CYS A 152 -14.79 -8.12 13.74
N SER A 153 -14.37 -9.24 14.36
CA SER A 153 -14.25 -9.36 15.81
C SER A 153 -13.24 -8.36 16.37
N GLU A 154 -12.07 -8.22 15.74
CA GLU A 154 -11.07 -7.22 16.14
C GLU A 154 -11.58 -5.80 15.91
N TRP A 155 -12.25 -5.55 14.79
CA TRP A 155 -12.78 -4.23 14.45
C TRP A 155 -13.78 -3.73 15.48
N ILE A 156 -14.77 -4.57 15.82
CA ILE A 156 -15.89 -4.23 16.71
C ILE A 156 -15.46 -4.19 18.18
N ASN A 157 -14.61 -5.12 18.64
CA ASN A 157 -14.27 -5.25 20.06
C ASN A 157 -13.14 -4.32 20.53
N THR A 158 -12.68 -3.41 19.68
CA THR A 158 -11.62 -2.47 20.04
C THR A 158 -12.15 -1.40 20.99
N LYS A 159 -11.56 -1.35 22.20
CA LYS A 159 -11.91 -0.37 23.23
C LYS A 159 -11.38 1.02 22.88
N GLU A 160 -12.07 2.06 23.33
CA GLU A 160 -11.70 3.47 23.12
C GLU A 160 -10.25 3.79 23.53
N LYS A 161 -9.76 3.25 24.65
CA LYS A 161 -8.35 3.41 25.07
C LYS A 161 -7.35 2.84 24.06
N LYS A 162 -7.69 1.71 23.42
CA LYS A 162 -6.86 1.09 22.39
C LYS A 162 -6.89 1.95 21.12
N LEU A 163 -8.08 2.41 20.72
CA LEU A 163 -8.24 3.33 19.59
C LEU A 163 -7.46 4.63 19.76
N PHE A 164 -7.51 5.24 20.95
CA PHE A 164 -6.75 6.45 21.24
C PHE A 164 -5.24 6.22 21.16
N LYS A 165 -4.77 5.08 21.68
CA LYS A 165 -3.36 4.69 21.57
C LYS A 165 -2.93 4.46 20.11
N GLU A 166 -3.73 3.72 19.34
CA GLU A 166 -3.50 3.50 17.90
C GLU A 166 -3.43 4.84 17.15
N LEU A 167 -4.33 5.77 17.44
CA LEU A 167 -4.31 7.11 16.83
C LEU A 167 -3.04 7.89 17.21
N GLN A 168 -2.61 7.84 18.47
CA GLN A 168 -1.36 8.47 18.91
C GLN A 168 -0.14 7.86 18.23
N ASP A 169 -0.07 6.53 18.15
CA ASP A 169 1.04 5.80 17.55
C ASP A 169 1.11 6.07 16.03
N ALA A 170 -0.04 6.07 15.34
CA ALA A 170 -0.15 6.43 13.93
C ALA A 170 0.27 7.88 13.67
N ASN A 171 -0.17 8.84 14.49
CA ASN A 171 0.23 10.24 14.38
C ASN A 171 1.74 10.44 14.59
N ARG A 172 2.34 9.76 15.58
CA ARG A 172 3.79 9.79 15.82
C ARG A 172 4.55 9.22 14.63
N LYS A 173 4.11 8.08 14.11
CA LYS A 173 4.71 7.45 12.93
C LYS A 173 4.63 8.35 11.70
N MET A 174 3.47 8.94 11.42
CA MET A 174 3.27 9.88 10.31
C MET A 174 4.17 11.12 10.46
N THR A 175 4.30 11.65 11.67
CA THR A 175 5.20 12.79 11.96
C THR A 175 6.66 12.43 11.72
N ASN A 176 7.09 11.23 12.15
CA ASN A 176 8.46 10.76 11.94
C ASN A 176 8.78 10.54 10.46
N GLU A 177 7.88 9.90 9.71
CA GLU A 177 8.03 9.72 8.27
C GLU A 177 8.05 11.08 7.55
N LYS A 178 7.15 12.00 7.89
CA LYS A 178 7.14 13.37 7.37
C LYS A 178 8.49 14.07 7.61
N ASN A 179 9.01 14.00 8.84
CA ASN A 179 10.32 14.59 9.17
C ASN A 179 11.45 13.94 8.38
N LYS A 180 11.42 12.62 8.18
CA LYS A 180 12.39 11.89 7.37
C LYS A 180 12.35 12.34 5.91
N TYR A 181 11.17 12.40 5.29
CA TYR A 181 11.02 12.89 3.92
C TYR A 181 11.47 14.33 3.77
N LEU A 182 11.08 15.20 4.71
CA LEU A 182 11.49 16.60 4.69
C LEU A 182 13.01 16.75 4.82
N THR A 183 13.63 15.99 5.74
CA THR A 183 15.08 16.00 5.93
C THR A 183 15.81 15.56 4.66
N ILE A 184 15.36 14.47 4.02
CA ILE A 184 15.93 14.00 2.76
C ILE A 184 15.75 15.06 1.67
N PHE A 185 14.51 15.55 1.48
CA PHE A 185 14.15 16.53 0.46
C PHE A 185 14.99 17.81 0.56
N GLU A 186 15.11 18.38 1.76
CA GLU A 186 15.92 19.58 2.02
C GLU A 186 17.42 19.34 1.83
N SER A 187 17.89 18.12 2.12
CA SER A 187 19.31 17.76 1.99
C SER A 187 19.73 17.41 0.56
N LEU A 188 18.80 17.31 -0.40
CA LEU A 188 19.15 17.04 -1.80
C LEU A 188 19.96 18.20 -2.39
N ALA A 189 21.15 17.89 -2.92
CA ALA A 189 22.00 18.88 -3.58
C ALA A 189 21.43 19.42 -4.91
N GLN A 190 20.46 18.72 -5.50
CA GLN A 190 19.80 19.14 -6.73
C GLN A 190 18.59 20.02 -6.40
N PRO A 191 18.39 21.15 -7.10
CA PRO A 191 17.15 21.93 -7.03
C PRO A 191 15.92 21.08 -7.39
N VAL A 192 14.98 20.94 -6.46
CA VAL A 192 13.70 20.25 -6.66
C VAL A 192 12.53 21.17 -6.36
N LEU A 193 11.57 21.21 -7.27
CA LEU A 193 10.27 21.88 -7.12
C LEU A 193 9.17 20.82 -7.10
N LEU A 194 8.29 20.88 -6.11
CA LEU A 194 7.06 20.10 -6.05
C LEU A 194 5.91 20.96 -6.56
N LEU A 195 5.10 20.40 -7.45
CA LEU A 195 4.01 21.10 -8.10
C LEU A 195 2.66 20.48 -7.72
N THR A 196 1.64 21.32 -7.59
CA THR A 196 0.25 20.87 -7.51
C THR A 196 -0.20 20.29 -8.86
N PRO A 197 -1.31 19.53 -8.91
CA PRO A 197 -1.89 19.08 -10.18
C PRO A 197 -2.21 20.23 -11.15
N GLN A 198 -2.47 21.43 -10.64
CA GLN A 198 -2.72 22.64 -11.43
C GLN A 198 -1.43 23.41 -11.77
N LEU A 199 -0.25 22.79 -11.58
CA LEU A 199 1.07 23.34 -11.91
C LEU A 199 1.45 24.61 -11.14
N TYR A 200 0.97 24.76 -9.91
CA TYR A 200 1.45 25.75 -8.96
C TYR A 200 2.59 25.18 -8.13
N ILE A 201 3.55 26.01 -7.72
CA ILE A 201 4.64 25.60 -6.82
C ILE A 201 4.06 25.35 -5.43
N ASP A 202 4.03 24.08 -5.02
CA ASP A 202 3.59 23.63 -3.70
C ASP A 202 4.74 23.75 -2.68
N ASN A 203 5.93 23.25 -3.06
CA ASN A 203 7.12 23.29 -2.21
C ASN A 203 8.43 23.31 -3.03
N MET A 204 9.54 23.70 -2.40
CA MET A 204 10.88 23.69 -3.00
C MET A 204 11.93 23.36 -1.95
N ASN A 205 12.97 22.62 -2.31
CA ASN A 205 14.04 22.33 -1.37
C ASN A 205 15.05 23.47 -1.25
N HIS A 206 15.94 23.40 -0.26
CA HIS A 206 16.98 24.40 -0.02
C HIS A 206 17.86 24.73 -1.26
N ALA A 207 18.24 23.71 -2.05
CA ALA A 207 19.01 23.94 -3.26
C ALA A 207 18.24 24.75 -4.31
N ALA A 208 16.93 24.50 -4.47
CA ALA A 208 16.07 25.28 -5.36
C ALA A 208 15.83 26.69 -4.82
N SER A 209 15.71 26.83 -3.50
CA SER A 209 15.55 28.15 -2.93
C SER A 209 16.78 29.02 -3.12
N ILE A 210 17.99 28.50 -2.93
CA ILE A 210 19.23 29.25 -3.23
C ILE A 210 19.28 29.67 -4.71
N LEU A 211 18.88 28.76 -5.60
CA LEU A 211 18.88 29.01 -7.05
C LEU A 211 17.93 30.16 -7.44
N LEU A 212 16.74 30.21 -6.82
CA LEU A 212 15.68 31.14 -7.18
C LEU A 212 15.67 32.42 -6.34
N ASP A 213 16.21 32.36 -5.12
CA ASP A 213 16.20 33.45 -4.14
C ASP A 213 17.44 33.36 -3.22
N LYS A 214 18.41 34.26 -3.43
CA LYS A 214 19.78 34.21 -2.86
C LYS A 214 19.86 34.34 -1.32
N THR A 215 18.74 34.36 -0.59
CA THR A 215 18.69 34.70 0.85
C THR A 215 18.20 33.57 1.77
N SER A 216 18.07 32.32 1.28
CA SER A 216 17.39 31.26 2.04
C SER A 216 18.28 30.34 2.90
N VAL A 217 17.87 30.13 4.16
CA VAL A 217 18.45 29.17 5.11
C VAL A 217 17.68 27.84 5.04
N SER A 218 18.38 26.71 5.18
CA SER A 218 17.77 25.36 5.12
C SER A 218 16.69 25.20 6.20
N GLY A 219 15.51 24.70 5.82
CA GLY A 219 14.39 24.44 6.73
C GLY A 219 13.61 25.68 7.21
N SER A 220 14.12 26.91 7.04
CA SER A 220 13.42 28.12 7.51
C SER A 220 12.06 28.32 6.83
N LYS A 221 11.95 27.89 5.57
CA LYS A 221 10.72 27.97 4.77
C LYS A 221 9.59 27.05 5.27
N TYR A 222 9.96 25.91 5.85
CA TYR A 222 9.00 24.93 6.33
C TYR A 222 8.49 25.27 7.73
N TYR A 223 9.39 25.67 8.63
CA TYR A 223 9.05 26.00 10.01
C TYR A 223 8.44 27.41 10.18
N ALA A 224 8.63 28.33 9.23
CA ALA A 224 7.93 29.63 9.24
C ALA A 224 6.40 29.46 9.13
N ILE A 225 5.92 28.43 8.42
CA ILE A 225 4.49 28.18 8.18
C ILE A 225 3.76 27.68 9.44
N ASP A 226 4.43 26.94 10.33
CA ASP A 226 3.78 26.42 11.54
C ASP A 226 3.71 27.48 12.65
N LEU A 227 4.61 28.47 12.62
CA LEU A 227 4.59 29.63 13.51
C LEU A 227 3.63 30.74 13.01
N SER A 228 3.34 30.82 11.70
CA SER A 228 2.50 31.87 11.11
C SER A 228 0.99 31.61 11.20
N LYS A 229 0.53 30.50 11.82
CA LYS A 229 -0.91 30.30 12.09
C LYS A 229 -1.51 31.35 13.03
N ASN A 230 -0.70 32.19 13.68
CA ASN A 230 -1.16 33.29 14.52
C ASN A 230 -0.94 34.70 13.96
N GLU A 231 -0.24 34.88 12.83
CA GLU A 231 -0.04 36.22 12.26
C GLU A 231 -0.13 36.16 10.72
N MET A 232 -1.12 36.87 10.18
CA MET A 232 -1.36 37.05 8.74
C MET A 232 -0.29 37.95 8.10
N THR A 233 0.99 37.55 8.09
CA THR A 233 1.99 38.17 7.21
C THR A 233 3.10 37.16 6.91
N ASP A 234 3.00 36.43 5.80
CA ASP A 234 4.19 36.02 5.05
C ASP A 234 3.82 35.70 3.60
N ASN A 235 3.65 36.76 2.81
CA ASN A 235 3.66 36.69 1.35
C ASN A 235 5.09 36.38 0.89
N HIS A 236 5.47 35.10 0.84
CA HIS A 236 6.72 34.71 0.21
C HIS A 236 6.53 34.75 -1.33
N PRO A 237 7.35 35.50 -2.09
CA PRO A 237 7.04 35.86 -3.48
C PRO A 237 7.03 34.73 -4.53
N LEU A 238 7.22 33.46 -4.17
CA LEU A 238 7.37 32.35 -5.13
C LEU A 238 6.49 31.11 -4.85
N LYS A 239 5.98 30.96 -3.62
CA LYS A 239 5.00 29.93 -3.29
C LYS A 239 3.67 30.32 -3.94
N ASP A 240 2.91 29.36 -4.46
CA ASP A 240 1.66 29.61 -5.18
C ASP A 240 1.81 30.39 -6.49
N LYS A 241 3.04 30.54 -7.02
CA LYS A 241 3.23 30.98 -8.40
C LYS A 241 3.02 29.84 -9.36
N HIS A 242 2.32 30.13 -10.45
CA HIS A 242 2.13 29.17 -11.51
C HIS A 242 3.44 29.00 -12.30
N VAL A 243 3.79 27.77 -12.66
CA VAL A 243 5.04 27.46 -13.36
C VAL A 243 5.22 28.26 -14.65
N LYS A 244 4.12 28.56 -15.35
CA LYS A 244 4.15 29.40 -16.57
C LYS A 244 4.71 30.80 -16.31
N GLU A 245 4.50 31.36 -15.12
CA GLU A 245 4.97 32.70 -14.78
C GLU A 245 6.45 32.71 -14.45
N MET A 246 6.92 31.66 -13.76
CA MET A 246 8.33 31.56 -13.33
C MET A 246 9.24 30.98 -14.40
N PHE A 247 8.75 30.00 -15.16
CA PHE A 247 9.49 29.29 -16.19
C PHE A 247 8.66 29.20 -17.48
N PRO A 248 8.32 30.34 -18.13
CA PRO A 248 7.50 30.34 -19.36
C PRO A 248 8.07 29.43 -20.46
N TRP A 249 9.39 29.31 -20.51
CA TRP A 249 10.13 28.49 -21.47
C TRP A 249 10.04 26.99 -21.19
N LEU A 250 9.81 26.59 -19.93
CA LEU A 250 9.67 25.18 -19.54
C LEU A 250 8.20 24.72 -19.58
N TYR A 251 7.27 25.66 -19.57
CA TYR A 251 5.83 25.39 -19.52
C TYR A 251 5.31 24.48 -20.64
N PRO A 252 5.70 24.65 -21.93
CA PRO A 252 5.25 23.75 -22.99
C PRO A 252 5.66 22.29 -22.74
N VAL A 253 6.89 22.08 -22.26
CA VAL A 253 7.44 20.75 -21.95
C VAL A 253 6.75 20.12 -20.74
N ILE A 254 6.47 20.92 -19.70
CA ILE A 254 5.76 20.45 -18.50
C ILE A 254 4.31 20.08 -18.82
N ILE A 255 3.62 20.86 -19.67
CA ILE A 255 2.25 20.54 -20.10
C ILE A 255 2.22 19.28 -20.97
N GLU A 256 3.17 19.11 -21.88
CA GLU A 256 3.32 17.88 -22.67
C GLU A 256 3.49 16.67 -21.72
N PHE A 257 4.41 16.77 -20.75
CA PHE A 257 4.62 15.73 -19.75
C PHE A 257 3.40 15.46 -18.87
N HIS A 258 2.67 16.50 -18.46
CA HIS A 258 1.50 16.39 -17.59
C HIS A 258 0.25 15.86 -18.33
N SER A 259 0.13 16.14 -19.63
CA SER A 259 -1.02 15.72 -20.46
C SER A 259 -0.86 14.32 -21.06
N GLU A 260 0.38 13.84 -21.25
CA GLU A 260 0.60 12.44 -21.54
C GLU A 260 0.25 11.59 -20.31
N LYS A 261 -0.85 10.83 -20.37
CA LYS A 261 -1.23 9.79 -19.41
C LYS A 261 -0.21 8.62 -19.34
N ARG A 262 1.10 8.86 -19.51
CA ARG A 262 2.19 7.89 -19.35
C ARG A 262 2.63 7.82 -17.88
N TYR A 263 1.71 7.49 -16.99
CA TYR A 263 2.03 7.28 -15.56
C TYR A 263 2.75 5.93 -15.29
N GLN A 264 3.14 5.18 -16.35
CA GLN A 264 3.62 3.79 -16.23
C GLN A 264 4.89 3.45 -17.03
N GLN A 265 5.71 4.40 -17.48
CA GLN A 265 6.99 4.03 -18.11
C GLN A 265 8.19 4.29 -17.18
N SER A 266 9.06 3.28 -17.13
CA SER A 266 10.13 3.05 -16.16
C SER A 266 10.99 4.27 -15.82
N ILE A 267 11.54 4.22 -14.60
CA ILE A 267 12.56 5.12 -14.04
C ILE A 267 13.71 5.40 -15.06
N GLU A 268 14.01 4.47 -15.97
CA GLU A 268 15.07 4.60 -16.98
C GLU A 268 14.82 5.72 -18.03
N LYS A 269 13.55 6.02 -18.39
CA LYS A 269 13.27 7.15 -19.30
C LYS A 269 13.35 8.51 -18.61
N GLN A 270 13.17 8.55 -17.29
CA GLN A 270 13.28 9.78 -16.50
C GLN A 270 14.73 10.25 -16.38
N SER A 271 15.70 9.33 -16.38
CA SER A 271 17.14 9.63 -16.33
C SER A 271 17.63 10.41 -17.56
N ILE A 272 17.07 10.14 -18.74
CA ILE A 272 17.45 10.79 -20.01
C ILE A 272 17.04 12.28 -20.03
N TRP A 273 15.94 12.64 -19.37
CA TRP A 273 15.45 14.02 -19.33
C TRP A 273 16.08 14.87 -18.23
N ILE A 274 16.40 14.28 -17.07
CA ILE A 274 17.20 14.94 -16.02
C ILE A 274 18.57 15.37 -16.60
N MET A 275 19.17 14.57 -17.49
CA MET A 275 20.41 14.97 -18.19
C MET A 275 20.24 16.20 -19.10
N LYS A 276 19.08 16.43 -19.71
CA LYS A 276 18.83 17.63 -20.55
C LYS A 276 18.70 18.90 -19.71
N ILE A 277 18.09 18.84 -18.53
CA ILE A 277 18.02 19.98 -17.59
C ILE A 277 19.41 20.27 -17.00
N VAL A 278 20.19 19.23 -16.69
CA VAL A 278 21.58 19.38 -16.22
C VAL A 278 22.51 19.98 -17.30
N HIS A 279 22.33 19.65 -18.58
CA HIS A 279 23.07 20.27 -19.68
C HIS A 279 22.78 21.77 -19.81
N PHE A 280 21.58 22.22 -19.44
CA PHE A 280 21.23 23.64 -19.48
C PHE A 280 21.95 24.47 -18.40
N LYS A 281 22.38 23.82 -17.30
CA LYS A 281 23.22 24.45 -16.26
C LYS A 281 24.55 24.98 -16.82
N TYR A 282 25.03 24.43 -17.95
CA TYR A 282 26.23 24.93 -18.64
C TYR A 282 25.97 26.11 -19.59
N ILE A 283 24.71 26.36 -19.98
CA ILE A 283 24.36 27.43 -20.93
C ILE A 283 24.00 28.72 -20.19
N CYS A 284 23.38 28.64 -19.01
CA CYS A 284 22.99 29.82 -18.22
C CYS A 284 24.05 30.33 -17.22
N LEU A 285 25.22 29.70 -17.15
CA LEU A 285 26.36 30.13 -16.32
C LEU A 285 27.53 30.70 -17.16
N LYS A 286 27.24 31.22 -18.37
CA LYS A 286 28.11 32.13 -19.11
C LYS A 286 27.42 33.48 -19.28
#